data_AF-A0AAT9WLP2-F1
#
_entry.id   AF-A0AAT9WLP2-F1
#
_cell.length_a   1.000
_cell.length_b   1.000
_cell.length_c   1.000
_cell.angle_alpha   90.00
_cell.angle_beta   90.00
_cell.angle_gamma   90.00
#
_symmetry.space_group_name_H-M   'P 1'
#
loop_
_entity.id
_entity.type
_entity.pdbx_description
1 polymer ?
#
loop_
_entity_poly.entity_id
_entity_poly.type
_entity_poly.pdbx_seq_one_letter_code
_entity_poly.pdbx_strand_id
1 'polypeptide(L)'
;MSGKLRNSPTEWVDPDDAPELTAEFFDKGTPMIGDREVSFEEFARAARKAVPIDKIPVMVHIDVDILDAFRATGDGWQDRMNQAMREWMILNLR
;
A
#
# COMPACT_ATOMS: atom_id res chain seq x y z
N MET A 1 -46.22 13.39 -8.14
CA MET A 1 -46.48 12.24 -7.25
C MET A 1 -45.19 11.42 -7.17
N SER A 2 -44.39 11.56 -6.12
CA SER A 2 -43.14 10.79 -5.96
C SER A 2 -43.28 9.92 -4.72
N GLY A 3 -43.44 8.62 -4.93
CA GLY A 3 -43.57 7.63 -3.87
C GLY A 3 -42.19 7.20 -3.39
N LYS A 4 -41.80 7.58 -2.17
CA LYS A 4 -40.63 7.03 -1.51
C LYS A 4 -40.90 5.57 -1.14
N LEU A 5 -40.16 4.65 -1.77
CA LEU A 5 -40.17 3.24 -1.40
C LEU A 5 -39.60 3.10 0.03
N ARG A 6 -40.34 2.38 0.89
CA ARG A 6 -39.95 2.12 2.28
C ARG A 6 -38.85 1.05 2.27
N ASN A 7 -37.69 1.39 2.81
CA ASN A 7 -36.59 0.45 2.98
C ASN A 7 -36.98 -0.62 4.02
N SER A 8 -37.06 -1.88 3.61
CA SER A 8 -37.26 -3.02 4.51
C SER A 8 -35.93 -3.41 5.16
N PRO A 9 -35.84 -3.54 6.49
CA PRO A 9 -34.60 -3.91 7.17
C PRO A 9 -34.50 -5.44 7.16
N THR A 10 -33.87 -6.00 6.14
CA THR A 10 -33.37 -7.37 6.20
C THR A 10 -32.03 -7.35 5.49
N GLU A 11 -30.98 -7.04 6.26
CA GLU A 11 -29.61 -7.36 5.85
C GLU A 11 -29.56 -8.87 5.65
N TRP A 12 -29.47 -9.27 4.39
CA TRP A 12 -29.17 -10.64 4.04
C TRP A 12 -27.75 -10.93 4.52
N VAL A 13 -27.60 -11.91 5.41
CA VAL A 13 -26.32 -12.39 5.92
C VAL A 13 -25.91 -13.58 5.06
N ASP A 14 -24.75 -13.48 4.42
CA ASP A 14 -24.22 -14.52 3.55
C ASP A 14 -23.86 -15.77 4.38
N PRO A 15 -24.38 -16.97 4.08
CA PRO A 15 -24.00 -18.20 4.77
C PRO A 15 -22.54 -18.62 4.51
N ASP A 16 -21.88 -18.06 3.48
CA ASP A 16 -20.45 -18.20 3.22
C ASP A 16 -19.63 -17.00 3.74
N ASP A 17 -20.22 -16.11 4.56
CA ASP A 17 -19.49 -14.98 5.16
C ASP A 17 -18.35 -15.52 6.03
N ALA A 18 -17.13 -15.42 5.49
CA ALA A 18 -15.95 -15.96 6.12
C ALA A 18 -15.74 -15.25 7.47
N PRO A 19 -15.30 -15.97 8.52
CA PRO A 19 -15.03 -15.34 9.80
C PRO A 19 -14.01 -14.22 9.61
N GLU A 20 -14.25 -13.11 10.30
CA GLU A 20 -13.32 -11.98 10.35
C GLU A 20 -11.90 -12.48 10.64
N LEU A 21 -10.94 -12.07 9.82
CA LEU A 21 -9.53 -12.43 9.96
C LEU A 21 -8.96 -11.71 11.20
N THR A 22 -9.21 -12.29 12.37
CA THR A 22 -8.73 -11.77 13.65
C THR A 22 -7.22 -11.97 13.80
N ALA A 23 -6.59 -11.20 14.70
CA ALA A 23 -5.16 -11.36 14.97
C ALA A 23 -4.79 -12.80 15.39
N GLU A 24 -5.70 -13.52 16.04
CA GLU A 24 -5.53 -14.93 16.43
C GLU A 24 -5.43 -15.89 15.22
N PHE A 25 -6.06 -15.54 14.10
CA PHE A 25 -5.95 -16.29 12.84
C PHE A 25 -4.53 -16.16 12.27
N PHE A 26 -3.96 -14.96 12.33
CA PHE A 26 -2.60 -14.70 11.87
C PHE A 26 -1.51 -15.27 12.80
N ASP A 27 -1.80 -15.39 14.11
CA ASP A 27 -0.87 -15.98 15.09
C ASP A 27 -0.67 -17.49 14.88
N LYS A 28 -1.70 -18.18 14.37
CA LYS A 28 -1.63 -19.61 14.02
C LYS A 28 -1.06 -19.88 12.63
N GLY A 29 -0.72 -18.83 11.88
CA GLY A 29 -0.21 -18.94 10.52
C GLY A 29 1.23 -19.47 10.50
N THR A 30 1.48 -20.49 9.69
CA THR A 30 2.84 -20.97 9.42
C THR A 30 3.56 -20.00 8.47
N PRO A 31 4.70 -19.39 8.85
CA PRO A 31 5.43 -18.49 7.97
C PRO A 31 6.04 -19.25 6.80
N MET A 32 5.76 -18.83 5.57
CA MET A 32 6.30 -19.44 4.36
C MET A 32 6.94 -18.39 3.43
N ILE A 33 8.04 -18.77 2.77
CA ILE A 33 8.68 -18.00 1.69
C ILE A 33 8.67 -18.90 0.45
N GLY A 34 7.80 -18.60 -0.53
CA GLY A 34 7.53 -19.52 -1.63
C GLY A 34 6.95 -20.83 -1.10
N ASP A 35 7.49 -21.97 -1.51
CA ASP A 35 7.07 -23.30 -1.06
C ASP A 35 7.81 -23.79 0.20
N ARG A 36 8.55 -22.90 0.88
CA ARG A 36 9.38 -23.25 2.04
C ARG A 36 8.80 -22.67 3.33
N GLU A 37 8.53 -23.56 4.29
CA GLU A 37 8.28 -23.19 5.69
C GLU A 37 9.56 -22.65 6.34
N VAL A 38 9.43 -21.49 6.98
CA VAL A 38 10.53 -20.78 7.61
C VAL A 38 10.11 -20.34 9.02
N SER A 39 11.09 -20.07 9.88
CA SER A 39 10.78 -19.49 11.19
C SER A 39 10.20 -18.08 11.02
N PHE A 40 9.43 -17.62 12.01
CA PHE A 40 8.91 -16.24 12.03
C PHE A 40 10.01 -15.19 11.89
N GLU A 41 11.19 -15.45 12.45
CA GLU A 41 12.35 -14.56 12.36
C GLU A 41 12.92 -14.51 10.93
N GLU A 42 13.02 -15.66 10.25
CA GLU A 42 13.49 -15.75 8.87
C GLU A 42 12.48 -15.11 7.90
N PHE A 43 11.18 -15.32 8.13
CA PHE A 43 10.11 -14.64 7.40
C PHE A 43 10.16 -13.12 7.59
N ALA A 44 10.26 -12.64 8.83
CA ALA A 44 10.35 -11.21 9.12
C ALA A 44 11.59 -10.57 8.49
N ARG A 45 12.74 -11.28 8.48
CA ARG A 45 13.96 -10.82 7.82
C ARG A 45 13.81 -10.76 6.30
N ALA A 46 13.20 -11.76 5.69
CA ALA A 46 12.94 -11.77 4.26
C ALA A 46 11.95 -10.68 3.86
N ALA A 47 10.88 -10.48 4.63
CA ALA A 47 9.92 -9.40 4.45
C ALA A 47 10.60 -8.02 4.54
N ARG A 48 11.45 -7.79 5.56
CA ARG A 48 12.22 -6.54 5.68
C ARG A 48 13.20 -6.33 4.52
N LYS A 49 13.81 -7.39 4.00
CA LYS A 49 14.73 -7.31 2.85
C LYS A 49 13.99 -7.11 1.52
N ALA A 50 12.75 -7.60 1.42
CA ALA A 50 11.88 -7.39 0.28
C ALA A 50 11.32 -5.95 0.22
N VAL A 51 11.29 -5.24 1.35
CA VAL A 51 10.98 -3.81 1.39
C VAL A 51 12.26 -3.03 1.14
N PRO A 52 12.46 -2.39 -0.03
CA PRO A 52 13.65 -1.60 -0.29
C PRO A 52 13.62 -0.34 0.60
N ILE A 53 14.43 -0.34 1.66
CA ILE A 53 14.60 0.78 2.60
C ILE A 53 15.59 1.83 2.02
N ASP A 54 15.64 2.00 0.70
CA ASP A 54 16.62 2.89 0.04
C ASP A 54 16.12 4.33 -0.10
N LYS A 55 15.07 4.72 0.66
CA LYS A 55 14.54 6.08 0.67
C LYS A 55 15.01 6.79 1.94
N ILE A 56 15.95 7.71 1.81
CA ILE A 56 16.39 8.56 2.91
C ILE A 56 15.48 9.78 2.96
N PRO A 57 14.78 10.04 4.07
CA PRO A 57 14.01 11.27 4.22
C PRO A 57 14.97 12.45 4.30
N VAL A 58 14.79 13.43 3.41
CA VAL A 58 15.59 14.65 3.35
C VAL A 58 14.66 15.86 3.31
N MET A 59 15.05 16.96 3.95
CA MET A 59 14.37 18.24 3.75
C MET A 59 14.94 18.94 2.52
N VAL A 60 14.07 19.22 1.55
CA VAL A 60 14.40 19.92 0.32
C VAL A 60 13.32 20.97 0.07
N HIS A 61 13.71 22.14 -0.41
CA HIS A 61 12.77 23.16 -0.87
C HIS A 61 12.38 22.87 -2.32
N ILE A 62 11.08 22.81 -2.58
CA ILE A 62 10.50 22.61 -3.91
C ILE A 62 9.54 23.77 -4.16
N ASP A 63 9.54 24.30 -5.39
CA ASP A 63 8.61 25.36 -5.77
C ASP A 63 7.15 24.90 -5.64
N VAL A 64 6.27 25.82 -5.25
CA VAL A 64 4.88 25.51 -4.89
C VAL A 64 4.11 24.96 -6.09
N ASP A 65 4.32 25.53 -7.27
CA ASP A 65 3.68 25.10 -8.52
C ASP A 65 4.06 23.67 -8.93
N ILE A 66 5.34 23.30 -8.77
CA ILE A 66 5.82 21.94 -9.02
C ILE A 66 5.18 20.96 -8.02
N LEU A 67 5.18 21.32 -6.74
CA LEU A 67 4.59 20.48 -5.69
C LEU A 67 3.10 20.26 -5.93
N ASP A 68 2.36 21.31 -6.30
CA ASP A 68 0.94 21.26 -6.59
C ASP A 68 0.64 20.44 -7.85
N ALA A 69 1.45 20.58 -8.90
CA ALA A 69 1.34 19.76 -10.11
C ALA A 69 1.49 18.26 -9.80
N PHE A 70 2.46 17.88 -8.96
CA PHE A 70 2.60 16.50 -8.53
C PHE A 70 1.44 16.07 -7.64
N ARG A 71 1.03 16.86 -6.65
CA ARG A 71 -0.12 16.51 -5.77
C ARG A 71 -1.42 16.30 -6.56
N ALA A 72 -1.65 17.08 -7.62
CA ALA A 72 -2.81 16.94 -8.49
C ALA A 72 -2.86 15.59 -9.22
N THR A 73 -1.74 14.86 -9.33
CA THR A 73 -1.72 13.50 -9.90
C THR A 73 -2.33 12.43 -8.99
N GLY A 74 -2.69 12.78 -7.74
CA GLY A 74 -3.35 11.89 -6.78
C GLY A 74 -2.38 11.01 -6.00
N ASP A 75 -2.85 9.86 -5.53
CA ASP A 75 -2.08 8.95 -4.69
C ASP A 75 -0.77 8.50 -5.38
N GLY A 76 0.30 8.41 -4.59
CA GLY A 76 1.64 8.08 -5.10
C GLY A 76 2.37 9.25 -5.77
N TRP A 77 1.92 10.50 -5.59
CA TRP A 77 2.60 11.66 -6.20
C TRP A 77 4.07 11.81 -5.78
N GLN A 78 4.42 11.43 -4.55
CA GLN A 78 5.82 11.44 -4.07
C GLN A 78 6.70 10.42 -4.83
N ASP A 79 6.14 9.23 -5.12
CA ASP A 79 6.85 8.22 -5.89
C ASP A 79 7.03 8.63 -7.35
N ARG A 80 6.00 9.26 -7.95
CA ARG A 80 6.12 9.88 -9.28
C ARG A 80 7.16 11.01 -9.31
N MET A 81 7.20 11.85 -8.28
CA MET A 81 8.21 12.90 -8.14
C MET A 81 9.62 12.30 -8.07
N ASN A 82 9.82 11.25 -7.28
CA ASN A 82 11.10 10.55 -7.19
C ASN A 82 11.49 9.89 -8.53
N GLN A 83 10.54 9.31 -9.26
CA GLN A 83 10.78 8.74 -10.58
C GLN A 83 11.23 9.82 -11.59
N ALA A 84 10.59 10.99 -11.59
CA ALA A 84 11.00 12.12 -12.43
C ALA A 84 12.44 12.57 -12.11
N MET A 85 12.85 12.59 -10.84
CA MET A 85 14.24 12.88 -10.46
C MET A 85 15.22 11.84 -11.03
N ARG A 86 14.88 10.55 -10.98
CA ARG A 86 15.71 9.48 -11.55
C ARG A 86 15.86 9.62 -13.06
N GLU A 87 14.77 9.90 -13.76
CA GLU A 87 14.77 10.13 -15.21
C GLU A 87 15.64 11.33 -15.57
N TRP A 88 15.51 12.43 -14.82
CA TRP A 88 16.35 13.60 -15.00
C TRP A 88 17.84 13.27 -14.84
N MET A 89 18.21 12.49 -13.83
CA MET A 89 19.60 12.02 -13.63
C MET A 89 20.11 11.21 -14.81
N ILE A 90 19.31 10.26 -15.33
CA ILE A 90 19.71 9.42 -16.48
C ILE A 90 19.94 10.26 -17.74
N LEU A 91 19.09 11.28 -17.95
CA LEU A 91 19.12 12.12 -19.15
C LEU A 91 20.24 13.17 -19.11
N ASN A 92 20.59 13.68 -17.93
CA ASN A 92 21.48 14.84 -17.79
C ASN A 92 22.84 14.53 -17.16
N LEU A 93 23.04 13.34 -16.58
CA LEU A 93 24.31 12.93 -15.96
C LEU A 93 25.04 11.83 -16.76
N ARG A 94 24.80 11.77 -18.06
CA ARG A 94 25.60 10.96 -19.01
C ARG A 94 26.80 11.73 -19.53
#